data_AF-A0A9Q3S1H8-F1
#
_entry.id   AF-A0A9Q3S1H8-F1
#
_cell.length_a   1.000
_cell.length_b   1.000
_cell.length_c   1.000
_cell.angle_alpha   90.00
_cell.angle_beta   90.00
_cell.angle_gamma   90.00
#
_symmetry.space_group_name_H-M   'P 1'
#
loop_
_entity.id
_entity.type
_entity.pdbx_description
1 polymer ?
#
loop_
_entity_poly.entity_id
_entity_poly.type
_entity_poly.pdbx_seq_one_letter_code
_entity_poly.pdbx_strand_id
1 'polypeptide(L)'
;MTDTNEPQDNPAETPVEAPAATPAPAETPAKAPLVWRKALPKWSLWVSLAVLAWFAFAVFGPKIGIIGWQTGLIFMIRDAGLLLIGVSALFALIALLFAFFKTPRGPWWKAAIALAIPVILFLGLLTMRTQAESVPPIHDVATDLRNPPTFSAQTMAIRAEAEANPINDYGTPLGQLPMWANSQDEALKAKNHADIIAEEYEDLQPIIVGGASDEEAMDAIVAAMGEIGLQNVRRVEGTNNVEGVAETFAFGFKDDVVARLEDGQIDLRSVSRVGVSDLGYNASRLEDLREAIIERLEN
;
A
#
# COMPACT_ATOMS: atom_id res chain seq x y z
N MET A 1 -70.27 -68.53 85.09
CA MET A 1 -70.99 -69.03 83.90
C MET A 1 -70.93 -67.95 82.84
N THR A 2 -70.32 -68.07 81.68
CA THR A 2 -69.51 -69.10 80.99
C THR A 2 -68.95 -68.29 79.80
N ASP A 3 -67.63 -68.18 79.70
CA ASP A 3 -66.86 -68.75 78.58
C ASP A 3 -67.53 -68.67 77.21
N THR A 4 -66.89 -67.96 76.28
CA THR A 4 -66.17 -68.61 75.16
C THR A 4 -65.33 -67.59 74.40
N ASN A 5 -64.05 -67.91 74.29
CA ASN A 5 -63.07 -67.29 73.40
C ASN A 5 -62.82 -68.34 72.29
N GLU A 6 -63.05 -68.02 71.02
CA GLU A 6 -62.45 -68.76 69.90
C GLU A 6 -62.22 -67.83 68.68
N PRO A 7 -61.14 -68.06 67.92
CA PRO A 7 -60.48 -67.07 67.07
C PRO A 7 -61.08 -67.03 65.66
N GLN A 8 -61.15 -65.84 65.07
CA GLN A 8 -61.37 -65.71 63.62
C GLN A 8 -60.06 -65.43 62.89
N ASP A 9 -59.86 -66.28 61.90
CA ASP A 9 -58.76 -66.38 60.97
C ASP A 9 -58.72 -65.17 60.01
N ASN A 10 -57.49 -64.83 59.61
CA ASN A 10 -57.07 -63.60 58.95
C ASN A 10 -57.47 -63.58 57.45
N PRO A 11 -57.54 -62.38 56.82
CA PRO A 11 -56.97 -62.28 55.48
C PRO A 11 -55.90 -61.20 55.42
N ALA A 12 -54.78 -61.61 54.82
CA ALA A 12 -53.54 -60.89 54.59
C ALA A 12 -53.67 -59.36 54.37
N GLU A 13 -52.84 -58.61 55.09
CA GLU A 13 -52.54 -57.21 54.81
C GLU A 13 -52.08 -57.05 53.35
N THR A 14 -52.92 -56.44 52.52
CA THR A 14 -52.46 -55.85 51.26
C THR A 14 -51.65 -54.59 51.60
N PRO A 15 -50.40 -54.45 51.13
CA PRO A 15 -49.65 -53.22 51.33
C PRO A 15 -50.40 -52.08 50.63
N VAL A 16 -50.79 -51.05 51.37
CA VAL A 16 -51.30 -49.81 50.79
C VAL A 16 -50.11 -49.13 50.10
N GLU A 17 -50.05 -49.28 48.78
CA GLU A 17 -49.07 -48.66 47.92
C GLU A 17 -49.15 -47.13 48.08
N ALA A 18 -48.07 -46.51 48.56
CA ALA A 18 -47.98 -45.06 48.73
C ALA A 18 -48.25 -44.37 47.37
N PRO A 19 -48.95 -43.22 47.34
CA PRO A 19 -49.22 -42.53 46.09
C PRO A 19 -47.91 -42.22 45.37
N ALA A 20 -47.79 -42.68 44.12
CA ALA A 20 -46.62 -42.45 43.28
C ALA A 20 -46.30 -40.95 43.24
N ALA A 21 -45.09 -40.60 43.68
CA ALA A 21 -44.60 -39.23 43.63
C ALA A 21 -44.68 -38.73 42.18
N THR A 22 -45.35 -37.59 41.98
CA THR A 22 -45.38 -36.90 40.69
C THR A 22 -43.94 -36.69 40.22
N PRO A 23 -43.55 -37.11 39.00
CA PRO A 23 -42.20 -36.86 38.52
C PRO A 23 -41.95 -35.35 38.47
N ALA A 24 -40.88 -34.89 39.11
CA ALA A 24 -40.45 -33.50 39.06
C ALA A 24 -40.34 -33.05 37.59
N PRO A 25 -40.75 -31.81 37.24
CA PRO A 25 -40.63 -31.32 35.88
C PRO A 25 -39.18 -31.46 35.42
N ALA A 26 -38.96 -32.07 34.24
CA ALA A 26 -37.63 -32.24 33.67
C ALA A 26 -36.93 -30.88 33.60
N GLU A 27 -35.81 -30.74 34.30
CA GLU A 27 -34.99 -29.52 34.23
C GLU A 27 -34.55 -29.33 32.78
N THR A 28 -34.92 -28.19 32.19
CA THR A 28 -34.46 -27.83 30.84
C THR A 28 -32.94 -27.67 30.92
N PRO A 29 -32.12 -28.34 30.09
CA PRO A 29 -30.67 -28.25 30.21
C PRO A 29 -30.23 -26.79 30.06
N ALA A 30 -29.49 -26.28 31.05
CA ALA A 30 -28.94 -24.94 31.02
C ALA A 30 -28.06 -24.77 29.77
N LYS A 31 -28.36 -23.76 28.94
CA LYS A 31 -27.55 -23.46 27.73
C LYS A 31 -26.10 -23.23 28.16
N ALA A 32 -25.17 -24.03 27.62
CA ALA A 32 -23.75 -23.90 27.88
C ALA A 32 -23.29 -22.43 27.76
N PRO A 33 -22.44 -21.92 28.66
CA PRO A 33 -22.00 -20.53 28.59
C PRO A 33 -21.36 -20.28 27.23
N LEU A 34 -21.82 -19.25 26.52
CA LEU A 34 -21.35 -18.90 25.19
C LEU A 34 -19.95 -18.24 25.29
N VAL A 35 -18.94 -19.00 25.72
CA VAL A 35 -17.56 -18.55 25.99
C VAL A 35 -16.94 -17.87 24.76
N TRP A 36 -17.29 -18.33 23.56
CA TRP A 36 -16.84 -17.75 22.30
C TRP A 36 -17.24 -16.28 22.13
N ARG A 37 -18.36 -15.82 22.73
CA ARG A 37 -18.81 -14.42 22.62
C ARG A 37 -17.88 -13.45 23.35
N LYS A 38 -17.24 -13.89 24.44
CA LYS A 38 -16.22 -13.09 25.15
C LYS A 38 -14.87 -13.10 24.43
N ALA A 39 -14.60 -14.17 23.67
CA ALA A 39 -13.38 -14.30 22.87
C ALA A 39 -13.45 -13.55 21.53
N LEU A 40 -14.65 -13.32 21.00
CA LEU A 40 -14.87 -12.73 19.67
C LEU A 40 -14.15 -11.38 19.46
N PRO A 41 -14.18 -10.38 20.37
CA PRO A 41 -13.39 -9.15 20.20
C PRO A 41 -11.87 -9.35 20.21
N LYS A 42 -11.37 -10.41 20.89
CA LYS A 42 -9.96 -10.75 20.88
C LYS A 42 -9.58 -11.37 19.54
N TRP A 43 -10.41 -12.27 19.00
CA TRP A 43 -10.18 -12.87 17.70
C TRP A 43 -10.27 -11.86 16.57
N SER A 44 -11.24 -10.95 16.60
CA SER A 44 -11.34 -9.88 15.60
C SER A 44 -10.08 -9.00 15.61
N LEU A 45 -9.54 -8.69 16.79
CA LEU A 45 -8.28 -7.95 16.88
C LEU A 45 -7.11 -8.71 16.27
N TRP A 46 -6.97 -10.01 16.55
CA TRP A 46 -5.90 -10.82 15.93
C TRP A 46 -6.04 -10.91 14.41
N VAL A 47 -7.26 -11.04 13.88
CA VAL A 47 -7.51 -11.01 12.44
C VAL A 47 -7.09 -9.67 11.85
N SER A 48 -7.51 -8.55 12.44
CA SER A 48 -7.12 -7.22 11.96
C SER A 48 -5.61 -6.98 12.04
N LEU A 49 -4.94 -7.47 13.09
CA LEU A 49 -3.48 -7.40 13.19
C LEU A 49 -2.77 -8.27 12.15
N ALA A 50 -3.31 -9.44 11.82
CA ALA A 50 -2.79 -10.27 10.74
C ALA A 50 -2.96 -9.58 9.37
N VAL A 51 -4.08 -8.89 9.14
CA VAL A 51 -4.28 -8.06 7.94
C VAL A 51 -3.28 -6.90 7.92
N LEU A 52 -3.05 -6.23 9.04
CA LEU A 52 -2.02 -5.18 9.11
C LEU A 52 -0.63 -5.72 8.79
N ALA A 53 -0.26 -6.89 9.33
CA ALA A 53 1.01 -7.55 9.04
C ALA A 53 1.11 -7.97 7.57
N TRP A 54 0.01 -8.42 6.96
CA TRP A 54 -0.06 -8.72 5.52
C TRP A 54 0.26 -7.49 4.67
N PHE A 55 -0.35 -6.34 4.96
CA PHE A 55 -0.06 -5.09 4.24
C PHE A 55 1.37 -4.60 4.49
N ALA A 56 1.88 -4.69 5.72
CA ALA A 56 3.26 -4.34 6.02
C ALA A 56 4.24 -5.24 5.22
N PHE A 57 4.00 -6.54 5.16
CA PHE A 57 4.80 -7.45 4.35
C PHE A 57 4.67 -7.17 2.85
N ALA A 58 3.47 -6.83 2.36
CA ALA A 58 3.26 -6.46 0.97
C ALA A 58 4.03 -5.19 0.55
N VAL A 59 4.15 -4.21 1.46
CA VAL A 59 4.86 -2.96 1.22
C VAL A 59 6.38 -3.12 1.35
N PHE A 60 6.86 -3.78 2.41
CA PHE A 60 8.30 -3.85 2.71
C PHE A 60 8.97 -5.10 2.14
N GLY A 61 8.22 -6.18 1.89
CA GLY A 61 8.73 -7.41 1.30
C GLY A 61 9.46 -7.22 -0.04
N PRO A 62 8.94 -6.39 -0.97
CA PRO A 62 9.63 -6.06 -2.21
C PRO A 62 10.97 -5.35 -2.00
N LYS A 63 11.02 -4.41 -1.07
CA LYS A 63 12.22 -3.61 -0.78
C LYS A 63 13.40 -4.46 -0.32
N ILE A 64 13.13 -5.46 0.51
CA ILE A 64 14.16 -6.38 1.02
C ILE A 64 14.32 -7.64 0.15
N GLY A 65 13.68 -7.68 -1.02
CA GLY A 65 13.85 -8.74 -2.01
C GLY A 65 13.22 -10.09 -1.64
N ILE A 66 12.30 -10.15 -0.67
CA ILE A 66 11.62 -11.40 -0.30
C ILE A 66 10.58 -11.79 -1.35
N ILE A 67 9.88 -10.80 -1.92
CA ILE A 67 8.86 -10.99 -2.96
C ILE A 67 9.06 -9.97 -4.07
N GLY A 68 8.54 -10.24 -5.28
CA GLY A 68 8.52 -9.25 -6.35
C GLY A 68 7.55 -8.10 -6.04
N TRP A 69 7.79 -6.94 -6.64
CA TRP A 69 6.90 -5.79 -6.43
C TRP A 69 5.50 -6.02 -6.98
N GLN A 70 5.36 -6.79 -8.07
CA GLN A 70 4.06 -7.19 -8.60
C GLN A 70 3.30 -8.03 -7.56
N THR A 71 4.00 -8.91 -6.83
CA THR A 71 3.37 -9.68 -5.75
C THR A 71 2.89 -8.76 -4.63
N GLY A 72 3.73 -7.84 -4.16
CA GLY A 72 3.38 -6.92 -3.08
C GLY A 72 2.27 -5.93 -3.47
N LEU A 73 2.50 -5.13 -4.50
CA LEU A 73 1.59 -4.06 -4.89
C LEU A 73 0.35 -4.57 -5.64
N ILE A 74 0.53 -5.44 -6.63
CA ILE A 74 -0.57 -5.87 -7.50
C ILE A 74 -1.39 -6.98 -6.83
N PHE A 75 -0.77 -8.09 -6.47
CA PHE A 75 -1.52 -9.20 -5.91
C PHE A 75 -1.98 -8.94 -4.46
N MET A 76 -1.06 -8.61 -3.55
CA MET A 76 -1.36 -8.55 -2.12
C MET A 76 -2.17 -7.31 -1.72
N ILE A 77 -1.89 -6.14 -2.31
CA ILE A 77 -2.56 -4.88 -1.99
C ILE A 77 -3.78 -4.65 -2.88
N ARG A 78 -3.60 -4.60 -4.21
CA ARG A 78 -4.71 -4.27 -5.14
C ARG A 78 -5.75 -5.38 -5.23
N ASP A 79 -5.32 -6.62 -5.50
CA ASP A 79 -6.25 -7.73 -5.81
C ASP A 79 -6.82 -8.39 -4.54
N ALA A 80 -5.97 -8.77 -3.60
CA ALA A 80 -6.38 -9.45 -2.36
C ALA A 80 -6.73 -8.47 -1.22
N GLY A 81 -6.09 -7.31 -1.18
CA GLY A 81 -6.14 -6.41 -0.03
C GLY A 81 -7.54 -5.86 0.26
N LEU A 82 -8.30 -5.47 -0.77
CA LEU A 82 -9.68 -4.99 -0.59
C LEU A 82 -10.61 -6.05 0.00
N LEU A 83 -10.47 -7.31 -0.44
CA LEU A 83 -11.25 -8.42 0.11
C LEU A 83 -10.89 -8.66 1.58
N LEU A 84 -9.59 -8.68 1.92
CA LEU A 84 -9.12 -8.87 3.29
C LEU A 84 -9.58 -7.75 4.22
N ILE A 85 -9.51 -6.50 3.77
CA ILE A 85 -10.04 -5.34 4.49
C ILE A 85 -11.55 -5.54 4.74
N GLY A 86 -12.32 -5.86 3.70
CA GLY A 86 -13.78 -6.02 3.80
C GLY A 86 -14.19 -7.13 4.77
N VAL A 87 -13.56 -8.31 4.67
CA VAL A 87 -13.83 -9.45 5.57
C VAL A 87 -13.43 -9.10 7.01
N SER A 88 -12.27 -8.48 7.22
CA SER A 88 -11.80 -8.08 8.55
C SER A 88 -12.70 -7.02 9.19
N ALA A 89 -13.12 -6.01 8.41
CA ALA A 89 -14.03 -4.97 8.86
C ALA A 89 -15.40 -5.54 9.24
N LEU A 90 -15.97 -6.42 8.42
CA LEU A 90 -17.23 -7.09 8.72
C LEU A 90 -17.12 -7.93 10.00
N PHE A 91 -16.05 -8.70 10.15
CA PHE A 91 -15.83 -9.51 11.35
C PHE A 91 -15.67 -8.66 12.62
N ALA A 92 -14.93 -7.55 12.54
CA ALA A 92 -14.77 -6.61 13.65
C ALA A 92 -16.07 -5.87 13.98
N LEU A 93 -16.87 -5.49 12.98
CA LEU A 93 -18.18 -4.88 13.18
C LEU A 93 -19.13 -5.83 13.89
N ILE A 94 -19.21 -7.09 13.47
CA ILE A 94 -19.99 -8.12 14.16
C ILE A 94 -19.50 -8.25 15.61
N ALA A 95 -18.19 -8.35 15.84
CA ALA A 95 -17.62 -8.44 17.18
C ALA A 95 -18.01 -7.24 18.06
N LEU A 96 -18.02 -6.03 17.49
CA LEU A 96 -18.39 -4.79 18.18
C LEU A 96 -19.88 -4.78 18.56
N LEU A 97 -20.76 -5.12 17.61
CA LEU A 97 -22.21 -5.20 17.84
C LEU A 97 -22.54 -6.22 18.95
N PHE A 98 -21.90 -7.40 18.94
CA PHE A 98 -22.07 -8.39 20.00
C PHE A 98 -21.54 -7.90 21.35
N ALA A 99 -20.39 -7.23 21.39
CA ALA A 99 -19.83 -6.70 22.62
C ALA A 99 -20.69 -5.58 23.23
N PHE A 100 -21.41 -4.82 22.41
CA PHE A 100 -22.22 -3.67 22.85
C PHE A 100 -23.66 -4.06 23.22
N PHE A 101 -24.33 -4.84 22.36
CA PHE A 101 -25.77 -5.11 22.46
C PHE A 101 -26.12 -6.45 23.11
N LYS A 102 -25.17 -7.38 23.30
CA LYS A 102 -25.45 -8.69 23.91
C LYS A 102 -24.81 -8.83 25.29
N THR A 103 -25.55 -9.41 26.22
CA THR A 103 -25.07 -9.73 27.57
C THR A 103 -24.49 -11.15 27.64
N PRO A 104 -23.42 -11.38 28.44
CA PRO A 104 -22.59 -10.37 29.10
C PRO A 104 -21.74 -9.59 28.08
N ARG A 105 -21.55 -8.29 28.31
CA ARG A 105 -20.77 -7.42 27.42
C ARG A 105 -19.31 -7.88 27.38
N GLY A 106 -18.77 -8.05 26.18
CA GLY A 106 -17.34 -8.33 25.94
C GLY A 106 -16.50 -7.06 25.96
N PRO A 107 -15.16 -7.14 25.81
CA PRO A 107 -14.29 -5.98 25.76
C PRO A 107 -14.46 -5.21 24.43
N TRP A 108 -15.44 -4.32 24.38
CA TRP A 108 -15.84 -3.55 23.19
C TRP A 108 -14.68 -2.75 22.58
N TRP A 109 -13.75 -2.24 23.41
CA TRP A 109 -12.59 -1.48 22.94
C TRP A 109 -11.67 -2.29 22.03
N LYS A 110 -11.55 -3.62 22.23
CA LYS A 110 -10.77 -4.49 21.34
C LYS A 110 -11.43 -4.62 19.97
N ALA A 111 -12.76 -4.75 19.95
CA ALA A 111 -13.52 -4.77 18.70
C ALA A 111 -13.49 -3.41 17.99
N ALA A 112 -13.48 -2.30 18.74
CA ALA A 112 -13.33 -0.96 18.18
C ALA A 112 -11.95 -0.76 17.53
N ILE A 113 -10.85 -1.15 18.19
CA ILE A 113 -9.51 -1.13 17.59
C ILE A 113 -9.44 -2.08 16.39
N ALA A 114 -10.02 -3.28 16.51
CA ALA A 114 -10.07 -4.23 15.41
C ALA A 114 -10.79 -3.66 14.19
N LEU A 115 -11.82 -2.82 14.37
CA LEU A 115 -12.52 -2.16 13.27
C LEU A 115 -11.74 -0.95 12.74
N ALA A 116 -11.04 -0.21 13.60
CA ALA A 116 -10.26 0.95 13.20
C ALA A 116 -9.14 0.61 12.22
N ILE A 117 -8.45 -0.52 12.40
CA ILE A 117 -7.35 -0.95 11.51
C ILE A 117 -7.78 -1.06 10.03
N PRO A 118 -8.76 -1.90 9.63
CA PRO A 118 -9.18 -2.00 8.24
C PRO A 118 -9.82 -0.71 7.73
N VAL A 119 -10.46 0.10 8.58
CA VAL A 119 -10.96 1.43 8.19
C VAL A 119 -9.80 2.36 7.81
N ILE A 120 -8.75 2.44 8.62
CA ILE A 120 -7.57 3.26 8.33
C ILE A 120 -6.87 2.76 7.06
N LEU A 121 -6.70 1.44 6.90
CA LEU A 121 -6.14 0.86 5.68
C LEU A 121 -6.97 1.22 4.44
N PHE A 122 -8.30 1.11 4.53
CA PHE A 122 -9.20 1.47 3.45
C PHE A 122 -9.09 2.96 3.09
N LEU A 123 -9.10 3.85 4.09
CA LEU A 123 -8.92 5.29 3.87
C LEU A 123 -7.57 5.59 3.21
N GLY A 124 -6.48 4.93 3.65
CA GLY A 124 -5.17 5.06 3.03
C GLY A 124 -5.16 4.65 1.56
N LEU A 125 -5.80 3.53 1.20
CA LEU A 125 -5.94 3.12 -0.20
C LEU A 125 -6.77 4.11 -1.02
N LEU A 126 -7.79 4.71 -0.41
CA LEU A 126 -8.63 5.72 -1.06
C LEU A 126 -7.83 6.99 -1.34
N THR A 127 -6.99 7.44 -0.39
CA THR A 127 -6.05 8.56 -0.59
C THR A 127 -5.02 8.26 -1.69
N MET A 128 -4.46 7.05 -1.72
CA MET A 128 -3.53 6.67 -2.80
C MET A 128 -4.22 6.66 -4.17
N ARG A 129 -5.47 6.20 -4.23
CA ARG A 129 -6.26 6.23 -5.46
C ARG A 129 -6.54 7.66 -5.92
N THR A 130 -6.95 8.55 -5.03
CA THR A 130 -7.22 9.95 -5.40
C THR A 130 -5.96 10.65 -5.88
N GLN A 131 -4.79 10.35 -5.29
CA GLN A 131 -3.51 10.87 -5.75
C GLN A 131 -3.16 10.33 -7.15
N ALA A 132 -3.37 9.03 -7.39
CA ALA A 132 -3.13 8.43 -8.71
C ALA A 132 -4.03 9.00 -9.80
N GLU A 133 -5.26 9.42 -9.45
CA GLU A 133 -6.20 10.05 -10.38
C GLU A 133 -5.89 11.54 -10.61
N SER A 134 -5.11 12.19 -9.75
CA SER A 134 -4.78 13.61 -9.84
C SER A 134 -3.48 13.92 -10.60
N VAL A 135 -2.78 12.89 -11.10
CA VAL A 135 -1.52 13.05 -11.82
C VAL A 135 -1.55 12.23 -13.11
N PRO A 136 -0.87 12.67 -14.17
CA PRO A 136 -0.81 11.90 -15.41
C PRO A 136 -0.11 10.54 -15.17
N PRO A 137 -0.57 9.47 -15.83
CA PRO A 137 -0.02 8.14 -15.62
C PRO A 137 1.27 7.93 -16.44
N ILE A 138 2.29 8.74 -16.17
CA ILE A 138 3.63 8.67 -16.75
C ILE A 138 4.68 8.42 -15.67
N HIS A 139 5.87 7.99 -16.08
CA HIS A 139 6.97 7.63 -15.18
C HIS A 139 8.34 8.08 -15.72
N ASP A 140 8.33 8.92 -16.75
CA ASP A 140 9.50 9.44 -17.43
C ASP A 140 9.24 10.93 -17.64
N VAL A 141 9.97 11.76 -16.90
CA VAL A 141 9.81 13.22 -16.89
C VAL A 141 11.17 13.86 -17.10
N ALA A 142 11.22 14.89 -17.95
CA ALA A 142 12.42 15.67 -18.25
C ALA A 142 12.10 17.15 -18.38
N THR A 143 13.12 18.00 -18.22
CA THR A 143 12.99 19.45 -18.40
C THR A 143 13.18 19.88 -19.86
N ASP A 144 14.10 19.26 -20.60
CA ASP A 144 14.20 19.44 -22.06
C ASP A 144 13.33 18.40 -22.76
N LEU A 145 12.18 18.84 -23.26
CA LEU A 145 11.20 17.98 -23.91
C LEU A 145 11.55 17.65 -25.36
N ARG A 146 12.47 18.38 -25.98
CA ARG A 146 12.87 18.19 -27.39
C ARG A 146 14.07 17.27 -27.50
N ASN A 147 15.01 17.40 -26.58
CA ASN A 147 16.20 16.57 -26.51
C ASN A 147 16.47 16.10 -25.07
N PRO A 148 15.60 15.24 -24.49
CA PRO A 148 15.74 14.82 -23.10
C PRO A 148 17.12 14.20 -22.82
N PRO A 149 17.74 14.47 -21.66
CA PRO A 149 18.97 13.83 -21.25
C PRO A 149 18.92 12.30 -21.38
N THR A 150 20.06 11.72 -21.76
CA THR A 150 20.21 10.27 -21.94
C THR A 150 21.12 9.69 -20.86
N PHE A 151 20.86 8.42 -20.53
CA PHE A 151 21.64 7.69 -19.55
C PHE A 151 22.88 7.04 -20.16
N SER A 152 23.94 6.94 -19.35
CA SER A 152 25.20 6.28 -19.64
C SER A 152 25.00 4.79 -19.93
N ALA A 153 25.96 4.20 -20.64
CA ALA A 153 25.95 2.76 -20.92
C ALA A 153 25.91 1.91 -19.64
N GLN A 154 26.54 2.38 -18.56
CA GLN A 154 26.51 1.71 -17.25
C GLN A 154 25.08 1.69 -16.68
N THR A 155 24.38 2.83 -16.67
CA THR A 155 23.00 2.90 -16.18
C THR A 155 22.06 2.09 -17.05
N MET A 156 22.23 2.13 -18.38
CA MET A 156 21.44 1.31 -19.30
C MET A 156 21.65 -0.20 -19.06
N ALA A 157 22.87 -0.64 -18.74
CA ALA A 157 23.13 -2.04 -18.38
C ALA A 157 22.41 -2.45 -17.08
N ILE A 158 22.46 -1.59 -16.04
CA ILE A 158 21.75 -1.82 -14.77
C ILE A 158 20.23 -1.88 -14.99
N ARG A 159 19.69 -0.99 -15.82
CA ARG A 159 18.27 -0.98 -16.19
C ARG A 159 17.87 -2.25 -16.93
N ALA A 160 18.70 -2.73 -17.85
CA ALA A 160 18.45 -3.97 -18.58
C ALA A 160 18.46 -5.20 -17.65
N GLU A 161 19.42 -5.29 -16.72
CA GLU A 161 19.48 -6.36 -15.72
C GLU A 161 18.27 -6.36 -14.79
N ALA A 162 17.76 -5.18 -14.44
CA ALA A 162 16.59 -5.03 -13.59
C ALA A 162 15.25 -5.20 -14.33
N GLU A 163 15.26 -5.53 -15.63
CA GLU A 163 14.08 -5.54 -16.51
C GLU A 163 13.26 -4.24 -16.37
N ALA A 164 13.97 -3.11 -16.29
CA ALA A 164 13.36 -1.82 -16.05
C ALA A 164 12.50 -1.36 -17.24
N ASN A 165 11.57 -0.46 -16.95
CA ASN A 165 10.80 0.26 -17.96
C ASN A 165 11.74 0.83 -19.05
N PRO A 166 11.30 0.85 -20.32
CA PRO A 166 12.07 1.42 -21.39
C PRO A 166 12.25 2.93 -21.19
N ILE A 167 13.29 3.48 -21.80
CA ILE A 167 13.45 4.93 -21.95
C ILE A 167 12.54 5.38 -23.09
N ASN A 168 11.65 6.33 -22.83
CA ASN A 168 10.63 6.71 -23.80
C ASN A 168 11.15 7.78 -24.78
N ASP A 169 10.70 7.68 -26.02
CA ASP A 169 10.77 8.78 -26.99
C ASP A 169 9.63 9.76 -26.72
N TYR A 170 9.98 11.03 -26.55
CA TYR A 170 9.02 12.06 -26.14
C TYR A 170 8.15 12.54 -27.29
N GLY A 171 8.51 12.26 -28.55
CA GLY A 171 7.69 12.56 -29.71
C GLY A 171 6.67 11.47 -30.07
N THR A 172 6.82 10.26 -29.52
CA THR A 172 5.94 9.12 -29.83
C THR A 172 4.64 9.18 -29.01
N PRO A 173 3.46 9.15 -29.65
CA PRO A 173 2.18 9.10 -28.93
C PRO A 173 2.11 7.88 -28.01
N LEU A 174 1.60 8.07 -26.78
CA LEU A 174 1.55 7.03 -25.76
C LEU A 174 0.82 5.77 -26.25
N GLY A 175 -0.25 5.92 -27.03
CA GLY A 175 -1.00 4.77 -27.57
C GLY A 175 -0.19 3.85 -28.49
N GLN A 176 0.97 4.30 -28.99
CA GLN A 176 1.90 3.48 -29.80
C GLN A 176 2.94 2.75 -28.93
N LEU A 177 3.09 3.15 -27.67
CA LEU A 177 3.98 2.51 -26.72
C LEU A 177 3.27 1.32 -26.05
N PRO A 178 3.91 0.15 -25.94
CA PRO A 178 3.26 -1.07 -25.42
C PRO A 178 2.57 -0.90 -24.06
N MET A 179 3.12 -0.02 -23.21
CA MET A 179 2.63 0.22 -21.86
C MET A 179 1.27 0.93 -21.81
N TRP A 180 0.97 1.81 -22.76
CA TRP A 180 -0.32 2.55 -22.83
C TRP A 180 -1.21 2.12 -23.99
N ALA A 181 -0.77 1.18 -24.84
CA ALA A 181 -1.51 0.69 -26.00
C ALA A 181 -2.94 0.20 -25.66
N ASN A 182 -3.12 -0.37 -24.46
CA ASN A 182 -4.40 -0.89 -23.97
C ASN A 182 -5.13 0.07 -23.01
N SER A 183 -4.70 1.33 -22.90
CA SER A 183 -5.43 2.33 -22.13
C SER A 183 -6.84 2.53 -22.71
N GLN A 184 -7.83 2.72 -21.84
CA GLN A 184 -9.20 3.08 -22.23
C GLN A 184 -9.36 4.59 -22.48
N ASP A 185 -8.37 5.38 -22.10
CA ASP A 185 -8.35 6.82 -22.32
C ASP A 185 -7.73 7.13 -23.69
N GLU A 186 -8.60 7.39 -24.67
CA GLU A 186 -8.17 7.73 -26.04
C GLU A 186 -7.50 9.13 -26.11
N ALA A 187 -7.85 10.06 -25.22
CA ALA A 187 -7.21 11.36 -25.18
C ALA A 187 -5.76 11.23 -24.70
N LEU A 188 -5.53 10.43 -23.65
CA LEU A 188 -4.19 10.10 -23.17
C LEU A 188 -3.34 9.43 -24.26
N LYS A 189 -3.92 8.47 -25.00
CA LYS A 189 -3.21 7.74 -26.06
C LYS A 189 -2.76 8.63 -27.21
N ALA A 190 -3.48 9.71 -27.48
CA ALA A 190 -3.16 10.66 -28.56
C ALA A 190 -2.00 11.59 -28.20
N LYS A 191 -1.76 11.83 -26.91
CA LYS A 191 -0.66 12.66 -26.41
C LYS A 191 0.65 11.88 -26.39
N ASN A 192 1.78 12.58 -26.48
CA ASN A 192 3.11 12.05 -26.18
C ASN A 192 3.60 12.54 -24.80
N HIS A 193 4.80 12.13 -24.36
CA HIS A 193 5.34 12.55 -23.06
C HIS A 193 5.59 14.07 -23.01
N ALA A 194 6.10 14.66 -24.09
CA ALA A 194 6.34 16.11 -24.14
C ALA A 194 5.04 16.91 -23.98
N ASP A 195 3.96 16.52 -24.65
CA ASP A 195 2.65 17.18 -24.53
C ASP A 195 2.13 17.13 -23.09
N ILE A 196 2.21 15.96 -22.44
CA ILE A 196 1.75 15.79 -21.06
C ILE A 196 2.58 16.63 -20.10
N ILE A 197 3.91 16.62 -20.23
CA ILE A 197 4.79 17.36 -19.32
C ILE A 197 4.60 18.87 -19.51
N ALA A 198 4.48 19.33 -20.75
CA ALA A 198 4.23 20.74 -21.05
C ALA A 198 2.88 21.25 -20.54
N GLU A 199 1.86 20.39 -20.45
CA GLU A 199 0.53 20.76 -19.95
C GLU A 199 0.39 20.65 -18.42
N GLU A 200 0.99 19.62 -17.81
CA GLU A 200 0.76 19.29 -16.39
C GLU A 200 1.90 19.79 -15.48
N TYR A 201 3.08 20.06 -16.02
CA TYR A 201 4.28 20.45 -15.27
C TYR A 201 5.00 21.65 -15.91
N GLU A 202 4.27 22.74 -16.14
CA GLU A 202 4.75 23.94 -16.85
C GLU A 202 6.06 24.51 -16.28
N ASP A 203 6.26 24.41 -14.96
CA ASP A 203 7.44 24.94 -14.25
C ASP A 203 8.72 24.10 -14.43
N LEU A 204 8.62 22.87 -14.97
CA LEU A 204 9.76 21.99 -15.23
C LEU A 204 10.51 22.38 -16.52
N GLN A 205 11.31 23.43 -16.44
CA GLN A 205 12.12 23.94 -17.55
C GLN A 205 13.62 23.66 -17.36
N PRO A 206 14.49 23.78 -18.38
CA PRO A 206 15.94 23.79 -18.17
C PRO A 206 16.37 24.90 -17.19
N ILE A 207 17.47 24.69 -16.46
CA ILE A 207 18.04 25.71 -15.57
C ILE A 207 19.12 26.46 -16.34
N ILE A 208 19.09 27.80 -16.33
CA ILE A 208 20.16 28.60 -16.92
C ILE A 208 21.30 28.71 -15.91
N VAL A 209 22.51 28.29 -16.28
CA VAL A 209 23.70 28.31 -15.39
C VAL A 209 24.14 29.74 -15.08
N GLY A 210 23.96 30.65 -16.02
CA GLY A 210 24.30 32.06 -15.85
C GLY A 210 25.81 32.30 -15.89
N GLY A 211 26.35 32.87 -14.81
CA GLY A 211 27.77 33.28 -14.73
C GLY A 211 28.72 32.24 -14.14
N ALA A 212 28.20 31.12 -13.62
CA ALA A 212 29.01 30.04 -13.08
C ALA A 212 29.78 29.31 -14.21
N SER A 213 30.97 28.83 -13.88
CA SER A 213 31.72 27.94 -14.76
C SER A 213 31.08 26.56 -14.85
N ASP A 214 31.39 25.82 -15.91
CA ASP A 214 30.89 24.45 -16.08
C ASP A 214 31.27 23.55 -14.89
N GLU A 215 32.44 23.75 -14.30
CA GLU A 215 32.89 22.96 -13.16
C GLU A 215 32.09 23.28 -11.88
N GLU A 216 31.84 24.56 -11.60
CA GLU A 216 30.99 25.00 -10.49
C GLU A 216 29.55 24.49 -10.67
N ALA A 217 29.02 24.53 -11.90
CA ALA A 217 27.70 24.00 -12.21
C ALA A 217 27.62 22.48 -11.99
N MET A 218 28.64 21.73 -12.44
CA MET A 218 28.70 20.29 -12.22
C MET A 218 28.87 19.92 -10.74
N ASP A 219 29.61 20.69 -9.96
CA ASP A 219 29.71 20.51 -8.51
C ASP A 219 28.39 20.82 -7.80
N ALA A 220 27.68 21.87 -8.22
CA ALA A 220 26.35 22.20 -7.73
C ALA A 220 25.36 21.06 -7.98
N ILE A 221 25.36 20.46 -9.18
CA ILE A 221 24.52 19.30 -9.52
C ILE A 221 24.81 18.12 -8.58
N VAL A 222 26.08 17.74 -8.41
CA VAL A 222 26.46 16.60 -7.55
C VAL A 222 26.02 16.84 -6.11
N ALA A 223 26.25 18.05 -5.59
CA ALA A 223 25.88 18.41 -4.23
C ALA A 223 24.35 18.42 -4.03
N ALA A 224 23.59 18.97 -4.98
CA ALA A 224 22.13 19.01 -4.94
C ALA A 224 21.53 17.61 -5.01
N MET A 225 22.01 16.76 -5.92
CA MET A 225 21.59 15.35 -5.98
C MET A 225 21.84 14.61 -4.66
N GLY A 226 22.98 14.86 -4.01
CA GLY A 226 23.28 14.29 -2.69
C GLY A 226 22.36 14.81 -1.59
N GLU A 227 22.04 16.12 -1.59
CA GLU A 227 21.17 16.75 -0.60
C GLU A 227 19.75 16.19 -0.63
N ILE A 228 19.15 16.06 -1.82
CA ILE A 228 17.78 15.52 -1.96
C ILE A 228 17.72 14.00 -1.74
N GLY A 229 18.84 13.38 -1.37
CA GLY A 229 18.92 11.98 -0.95
C GLY A 229 19.06 10.98 -2.10
N LEU A 230 19.51 11.40 -3.29
CA LEU A 230 19.84 10.44 -4.35
C LEU A 230 21.05 9.59 -3.94
N GLN A 231 20.99 8.32 -4.30
CA GLN A 231 22.04 7.35 -4.07
C GLN A 231 22.90 7.19 -5.33
N ASN A 232 24.13 6.68 -5.17
CA ASN A 232 25.05 6.39 -6.28
C ASN A 232 25.28 7.59 -7.22
N VAL A 233 25.26 8.80 -6.67
CA VAL A 233 25.51 10.05 -7.41
C VAL A 233 26.92 10.03 -7.95
N ARG A 234 27.08 10.21 -9.26
CA ARG A 234 28.40 10.22 -9.92
C ARG A 234 28.37 11.04 -11.20
N ARG A 235 29.49 11.69 -11.50
CA ARG A 235 29.76 12.23 -12.84
C ARG A 235 30.03 11.07 -13.80
N VAL A 236 29.50 11.16 -15.02
CA VAL A 236 29.74 10.18 -16.08
C VAL A 236 31.04 10.57 -16.80
N GLU A 237 31.99 9.64 -16.86
CA GLU A 237 33.29 9.92 -17.47
C GLU A 237 33.17 10.28 -18.95
N GLY A 238 33.83 11.37 -19.35
CA GLY A 238 33.85 11.83 -20.73
C GLY A 238 32.57 12.52 -21.21
N THR A 239 31.62 12.81 -20.31
CA THR A 239 30.41 13.58 -20.62
C THR A 239 30.15 14.65 -19.55
N ASN A 240 29.20 15.54 -19.84
CA ASN A 240 28.72 16.54 -18.90
C ASN A 240 27.46 16.06 -18.15
N ASN A 241 27.38 14.75 -17.86
CA ASN A 241 26.25 14.18 -17.17
C ASN A 241 26.60 13.80 -15.73
N VAL A 242 25.66 14.00 -14.83
CA VAL A 242 25.68 13.46 -13.46
C VAL A 242 24.46 12.55 -13.31
N GLU A 243 24.68 11.35 -12.80
CA GLU A 243 23.63 10.35 -12.63
C GLU A 243 23.51 9.93 -11.17
N GLY A 244 22.27 9.72 -10.73
CA GLY A 244 21.93 9.21 -9.40
C GLY A 244 20.70 8.32 -9.46
N VAL A 245 20.38 7.71 -8.32
CA VAL A 245 19.23 6.81 -8.17
C VAL A 245 18.39 7.25 -6.98
N ALA A 246 17.12 7.54 -7.22
CA ALA A 246 16.15 7.69 -6.14
C ALA A 246 15.61 6.31 -5.75
N GLU A 247 15.37 6.10 -4.45
CA GLU A 247 14.69 4.89 -3.97
C GLU A 247 13.53 5.25 -3.04
N THR A 248 12.34 4.73 -3.32
CA THR A 248 11.17 4.98 -2.48
C THR A 248 11.30 4.26 -1.13
N PHE A 249 10.79 4.90 -0.07
CA PHE A 249 10.78 4.28 1.26
C PHE A 249 9.93 3.00 1.27
N ALA A 250 8.69 3.08 0.76
CA ALA A 250 7.79 1.97 0.53
C ALA A 250 8.15 1.24 -0.77
N PHE A 251 8.05 -0.10 -0.81
CA PHE A 251 8.37 -0.96 -1.96
C PHE A 251 9.83 -0.98 -2.44
N GLY A 252 10.64 0.07 -2.20
CA GLY A 252 12.01 0.14 -2.71
C GLY A 252 12.07 0.32 -4.23
N PHE A 253 11.09 1.00 -4.81
CA PHE A 253 11.11 1.35 -6.23
C PHE A 253 12.26 2.29 -6.52
N LYS A 254 12.88 2.10 -7.67
CA LYS A 254 14.05 2.86 -8.09
C LYS A 254 13.72 3.68 -9.32
N ASP A 255 14.16 4.93 -9.29
CA ASP A 255 14.10 5.86 -10.42
C ASP A 255 15.53 6.30 -10.73
N ASP A 256 15.92 6.20 -12.00
CA ASP A 256 17.23 6.69 -12.44
C ASP A 256 17.09 8.17 -12.81
N VAL A 257 17.99 8.99 -12.28
CA VAL A 257 18.00 10.44 -12.47
C VAL A 257 19.28 10.84 -13.18
N VAL A 258 19.17 11.68 -14.19
CA VAL A 258 20.32 12.27 -14.90
C VAL A 258 20.15 13.78 -14.97
N ALA A 259 21.24 14.49 -14.73
CA ALA A 259 21.40 15.90 -15.01
C ALA A 259 22.47 16.05 -16.11
N ARG A 260 22.18 16.83 -17.15
CA ARG A 260 23.10 17.13 -18.25
C ARG A 260 23.39 18.62 -18.26
N LEU A 261 24.67 18.98 -18.33
CA LEU A 261 25.10 20.35 -18.59
C LEU A 261 25.50 20.52 -20.07
N GLU A 262 24.75 21.31 -20.82
CA GLU A 262 24.98 21.58 -22.24
C GLU A 262 24.56 23.01 -22.59
N ASP A 263 25.33 23.71 -23.42
CA ASP A 263 25.03 25.08 -23.89
C ASP A 263 24.66 26.09 -22.78
N GLY A 264 25.33 26.01 -21.62
CA GLY A 264 25.08 26.89 -20.48
C GLY A 264 23.75 26.63 -19.76
N GLN A 265 23.16 25.46 -19.98
CA GLN A 265 21.91 25.02 -19.36
C GLN A 265 22.07 23.66 -18.69
N ILE A 266 21.32 23.46 -17.61
CA ILE A 266 21.21 22.17 -16.92
C ILE A 266 19.83 21.60 -17.20
N ASP A 267 19.83 20.44 -17.85
CA ASP A 267 18.64 19.65 -18.12
C ASP A 267 18.58 18.46 -17.17
N LEU A 268 17.38 18.15 -16.68
CA LEU A 268 17.16 17.04 -15.78
C LEU A 268 16.20 16.04 -16.41
N ARG A 269 16.37 14.77 -16.07
CA ARG A 269 15.42 13.70 -16.37
C ARG A 269 15.39 12.70 -15.23
N SER A 270 14.20 12.23 -14.89
CA SER A 270 13.97 11.19 -13.88
C SER A 270 13.03 10.14 -14.45
N VAL A 271 13.44 8.86 -14.41
CA VAL A 271 12.72 7.75 -15.05
C VAL A 271 12.60 6.55 -14.12
N SER A 272 11.37 6.17 -13.78
CA SER A 272 11.12 4.98 -12.97
C SER A 272 11.51 3.70 -13.68
N ARG A 273 11.97 2.73 -12.90
CA ARG A 273 12.27 1.38 -13.40
C ARG A 273 11.04 0.50 -13.51
N VAL A 274 9.95 0.80 -12.81
CA VAL A 274 8.75 -0.04 -12.78
C VAL A 274 7.48 0.80 -12.72
N GLY A 275 6.37 0.22 -13.18
CA GLY A 275 5.05 0.85 -13.12
C GLY A 275 4.77 1.78 -14.29
N VAL A 276 3.49 1.98 -14.59
CA VAL A 276 3.06 2.90 -15.66
C VAL A 276 3.14 4.36 -15.22
N SER A 277 2.73 4.58 -13.97
CA SER A 277 2.76 5.86 -13.28
C SER A 277 3.68 5.76 -12.07
N ASP A 278 4.34 6.86 -11.78
CA ASP A 278 5.13 7.11 -10.58
C ASP A 278 4.37 7.94 -9.53
N LEU A 279 3.06 8.17 -9.70
CA LEU A 279 2.24 9.03 -8.82
C LEU A 279 2.74 10.49 -8.71
N GLY A 280 3.48 11.00 -9.71
CA GLY A 280 4.06 12.34 -9.72
C GLY A 280 5.41 12.47 -9.02
N TYR A 281 6.00 11.37 -8.53
CA TYR A 281 7.27 11.42 -7.80
C TYR A 281 8.45 11.92 -8.65
N ASN A 282 8.54 11.59 -9.94
CA ASN A 282 9.62 12.08 -10.80
C ASN A 282 9.51 13.58 -11.03
N ALA A 283 8.31 14.11 -11.28
CA ALA A 283 8.09 15.55 -11.45
C ALA A 283 8.47 16.32 -10.18
N SER A 284 7.90 15.95 -9.03
CA SER A 284 8.22 16.57 -7.73
C SER A 284 9.72 16.48 -7.41
N ARG A 285 10.38 15.36 -7.73
CA ARG A 285 11.82 15.23 -7.52
C ARG A 285 12.63 16.17 -8.41
N LEU A 286 12.21 16.36 -9.66
CA LEU A 286 12.87 17.31 -10.54
C LEU A 286 12.67 18.74 -10.03
N GLU A 287 11.50 19.09 -9.49
CA GLU A 287 11.28 20.39 -8.83
C GLU A 287 12.26 20.61 -7.68
N ASP A 288 12.34 19.65 -6.74
CA ASP A 288 13.26 19.69 -5.60
C ASP A 288 14.73 19.81 -6.06
N LEU A 289 15.11 19.03 -7.08
CA LEU A 289 16.47 19.05 -7.62
C LEU A 289 16.78 20.39 -8.30
N ARG A 290 15.83 20.97 -9.03
CA ARG A 290 16.01 22.28 -9.66
C ARG A 290 16.21 23.37 -8.61
N GLU A 291 15.37 23.40 -7.59
CA GLU A 291 15.49 24.37 -6.49
C GLU A 291 16.87 24.26 -5.82
N ALA A 292 17.28 23.05 -5.46
CA ALA A 292 18.58 22.81 -4.82
C ALA A 292 19.79 23.19 -5.71
N ILE A 293 19.68 23.04 -7.04
CA ILE A 293 20.73 23.48 -7.97
C ILE A 293 20.75 25.01 -8.07
N ILE A 294 19.59 25.64 -8.26
CA ILE A 294 19.47 27.11 -8.41
C ILE A 294 20.03 27.82 -7.17
N GLU A 295 19.65 27.38 -5.97
CA GLU A 295 20.15 27.94 -4.71
C GLU A 295 21.68 27.90 -4.63
N ARG A 296 22.32 26.85 -5.18
CA ARG A 296 23.79 26.73 -5.20
C ARG A 296 24.47 27.59 -6.26
N LEU A 297 23.81 27.84 -7.38
CA LEU A 297 24.35 28.69 -8.44
C LEU A 297 24.25 30.18 -8.09
N GLU A 298 23.34 30.55 -7.19
CA GLU A 298 23.15 31.92 -6.72
C GLU A 298 24.06 32.33 -5.55
N ASN A 299 24.65 31.36 -4.85
CA ASN A 299 25.50 31.55 -3.67
C ASN A 299 27.00 31.55 -4.00
#